data_AF-A0A8J8E024-F1
#
_entry.id   AF-A0A8J8E024-F1
#
_cell.length_a   1.000
_cell.length_b   1.000
_cell.length_c   1.000
_cell.angle_alpha   90.00
_cell.angle_beta   90.00
_cell.angle_gamma   90.00
#
_symmetry.space_group_name_H-M   'P 1'
#
loop_
_entity.id
_entity.type
_entity.pdbx_description
1 polymer ?
#
loop_
_entity_poly.entity_id
_entity_poly.type
_entity_poly.pdbx_seq_one_letter_code
_entity_poly.pdbx_strand_id
1 'polypeptide(L)'
;MGRFLVMDVVFYGSSLNYDQGSGNYQELKKITRWDGRQYTLVSRYALRYSLLETGKKLGLWEVAGGEKLHWAGSGDNTVIQPATDLLLTGEILLYPEFDLFGYLITSTTPQNFRGAPAKLSHAISMTPFNYDTLFNANLGMANRMRKIHGEMKPNPFTAEEHETFYLYSLVVDIDEVGKLDVFITLGSDVTLGRDDNGKEIKAKIEDVVSEDNRVKFILKVGKSKKELVQDERVKLEAFEKINNKLVHIRYSLPPEEKRKRVEKLIKGVLSLKRSIKGREEDLRPRLLVLGIYKDTPYQTFKDRIQLLDEYSEEEYDEIEEREENGKKVVRIKHVVSKSKKPMFQIVGLPKDINVAELNESGVLSAIEKLLQNGEKLSEVKVFKDPSIEVRLK
;
A
#
# COMPACT_ATOMS: atom_id res chain seq x y z
N MET A 1 23.72 9.95 0.06
CA MET A 1 23.07 10.45 1.28
C MET A 1 21.59 10.09 1.10
N GLY A 2 21.04 9.23 1.95
CA GLY A 2 19.76 8.53 1.73
C GLY A 2 18.81 8.64 2.92
N ARG A 3 17.57 9.06 2.67
CA ARG A 3 16.50 9.22 3.65
C ARG A 3 15.45 8.13 3.48
N PHE A 4 15.25 7.34 4.53
CA PHE A 4 14.30 6.24 4.52
C PHE A 4 13.26 6.38 5.64
N LEU A 5 12.02 6.13 5.27
CA LEU A 5 10.90 5.93 6.19
C LEU A 5 10.53 4.45 6.19
N VAL A 6 10.46 3.83 7.36
CA VAL A 6 10.05 2.43 7.52
C VAL A 6 8.83 2.37 8.42
N MET A 7 7.79 1.69 7.98
CA MET A 7 6.58 1.45 8.76
C MET A 7 6.32 -0.05 8.84
N ASP A 8 6.53 -0.65 10.01
CA ASP A 8 6.05 -2.00 10.28
C ASP A 8 4.66 -1.89 10.91
N VAL A 9 3.67 -2.41 10.19
CA VAL A 9 2.25 -2.21 10.47
C VAL A 9 1.61 -3.54 10.81
N VAL A 10 1.07 -3.63 12.03
CA VAL A 10 0.11 -4.67 12.40
C VAL A 10 -1.28 -4.10 12.29
N PHE A 11 -2.18 -4.82 11.62
CA PHE A 11 -3.61 -4.52 11.60
C PHE A 11 -4.42 -5.80 11.82
N TYR A 12 -5.69 -5.67 12.15
CA TYR A 12 -6.61 -6.79 12.36
C TYR A 12 -7.60 -6.86 11.20
N GLY A 13 -7.95 -8.05 10.70
CA GLY A 13 -8.94 -8.18 9.64
C GLY A 13 -9.28 -9.62 9.30
N SER A 14 -10.29 -9.80 8.45
CA SER A 14 -10.79 -11.14 8.09
C SER A 14 -10.72 -11.42 6.58
N SER A 15 -10.18 -12.59 6.23
CA SER A 15 -10.39 -13.23 4.92
C SER A 15 -10.10 -12.31 3.74
N LEU A 16 -8.89 -11.74 3.77
CA LEU A 16 -8.57 -10.52 3.04
C LEU A 16 -8.11 -10.77 1.61
N ASN A 17 -7.83 -12.00 1.19
CA ASN A 17 -7.27 -12.24 -0.13
C ASN A 17 -7.48 -13.69 -0.57
N TYR A 18 -8.29 -13.90 -1.60
CA TYR A 18 -8.61 -15.23 -2.11
C TYR A 18 -7.72 -15.61 -3.30
N ASP A 19 -7.45 -16.89 -3.45
CA ASP A 19 -6.78 -17.47 -4.60
C ASP A 19 -7.78 -17.89 -5.69
N GLN A 20 -7.25 -18.36 -6.83
CA GLN A 20 -8.03 -18.82 -7.98
C GLN A 20 -9.00 -19.97 -7.63
N GLY A 21 -8.73 -20.72 -6.55
CA GLY A 21 -9.61 -21.77 -6.03
C GLY A 21 -9.84 -22.91 -7.03
N SER A 22 -10.76 -23.82 -6.70
CA SER A 22 -11.20 -24.90 -7.59
C SER A 22 -12.69 -25.14 -7.47
N GLY A 23 -13.42 -25.14 -8.60
CA GLY A 23 -14.87 -25.32 -8.62
C GLY A 23 -15.60 -24.32 -7.73
N ASN A 24 -16.37 -24.83 -6.77
CA ASN A 24 -17.09 -24.02 -5.78
C ASN A 24 -16.29 -23.78 -4.47
N TYR A 25 -14.96 -23.97 -4.50
CA TYR A 25 -14.09 -23.72 -3.36
C TYR A 25 -13.38 -22.39 -3.47
N GLN A 26 -13.62 -21.51 -2.51
CA GLN A 26 -13.00 -20.19 -2.42
C GLN A 26 -11.87 -20.22 -1.40
N GLU A 27 -10.66 -20.50 -1.89
CA GLU A 27 -9.46 -20.64 -1.08
C GLU A 27 -8.86 -19.27 -0.71
N LEU A 28 -8.34 -19.11 0.51
CA LEU A 28 -7.52 -17.95 0.87
C LEU A 28 -6.09 -18.13 0.35
N LYS A 29 -5.43 -17.04 -0.07
CA LYS A 29 -4.00 -17.09 -0.38
C LYS A 29 -3.22 -17.44 0.88
N LYS A 30 -2.37 -18.45 0.82
CA LYS A 30 -1.61 -18.99 1.96
C LYS A 30 -0.13 -19.14 1.63
N ILE A 31 0.71 -19.16 2.66
CA ILE A 31 2.13 -19.48 2.59
C ILE A 31 2.49 -20.41 3.75
N THR A 32 3.37 -21.37 3.49
CA THR A 32 3.93 -22.24 4.53
C THR A 32 5.22 -21.62 5.06
N ARG A 33 5.32 -21.42 6.38
CA ARG A 33 6.55 -20.92 7.01
C ARG A 33 7.46 -22.07 7.43
N TRP A 34 8.66 -21.74 7.91
CA TRP A 34 9.67 -22.70 8.34
C TRP A 34 9.20 -23.65 9.47
N ASP A 35 8.22 -23.21 10.26
CA ASP A 35 7.57 -24.00 11.32
C ASP A 35 6.62 -25.08 10.79
N GLY A 36 6.49 -25.21 9.46
CA GLY A 36 5.61 -26.16 8.79
C GLY A 36 4.13 -25.78 8.83
N ARG A 37 3.77 -24.63 9.41
CA ARG A 37 2.38 -24.18 9.52
C ARG A 37 2.01 -23.27 8.35
N GLN A 38 0.73 -23.29 7.99
CA GLN A 38 0.18 -22.41 6.95
C GLN A 38 -0.29 -21.09 7.57
N TYR A 39 -0.04 -20.01 6.85
CA TYR A 39 -0.44 -18.65 7.22
C TYR A 39 -1.14 -18.01 6.03
N THR A 40 -2.26 -17.33 6.27
CA THR A 40 -2.92 -16.52 5.24
C THR A 40 -2.09 -15.30 4.86
N LEU A 41 -2.18 -14.92 3.59
CA LEU A 41 -1.33 -13.92 2.96
C LEU A 41 -2.16 -12.93 2.13
N VAL A 42 -2.02 -11.64 2.44
CA VAL A 42 -2.47 -10.55 1.57
C VAL A 42 -1.30 -10.15 0.69
N SER A 43 -1.48 -10.26 -0.63
CA SER A 43 -0.41 -9.96 -1.56
C SER A 43 -0.06 -8.47 -1.52
N ARG A 44 1.20 -8.13 -1.78
CA ARG A 44 1.61 -6.72 -1.87
C ARG A 44 0.86 -5.96 -2.96
N TYR A 45 0.43 -6.66 -4.02
CA TYR A 45 -0.42 -6.11 -5.09
C TYR A 45 -1.83 -5.78 -4.56
N ALA A 46 -2.41 -6.68 -3.77
CA ALA A 46 -3.70 -6.47 -3.13
C ALA A 46 -3.66 -5.30 -2.14
N LEU A 47 -2.61 -5.21 -1.31
CA LEU A 47 -2.39 -4.07 -0.40
C LEU A 47 -2.21 -2.76 -1.17
N ARG A 48 -1.35 -2.75 -2.20
CA ARG A 48 -1.14 -1.58 -3.07
C ARG A 48 -2.46 -1.11 -3.69
N TYR A 49 -3.25 -2.03 -4.24
CA TYR A 49 -4.56 -1.72 -4.81
C TYR A 49 -5.48 -1.08 -3.77
N SER A 50 -5.62 -1.70 -2.60
CA SER A 50 -6.44 -1.17 -1.50
C SER A 50 -5.98 0.22 -1.04
N LEU A 51 -4.67 0.45 -0.99
CA LEU A 51 -4.10 1.74 -0.61
C LEU A 51 -4.41 2.82 -1.65
N LEU A 52 -4.21 2.53 -2.94
CA LEU A 52 -4.53 3.46 -4.03
C LEU A 52 -6.01 3.82 -4.06
N GLU A 53 -6.90 2.83 -3.95
CA GLU A 53 -8.36 3.03 -3.91
C GLU A 53 -8.80 3.81 -2.67
N THR A 54 -8.24 3.51 -1.50
CA THR A 54 -8.53 4.25 -0.28
C THR A 54 -8.13 5.72 -0.44
N GLY A 55 -6.91 6.00 -0.91
CA GLY A 55 -6.46 7.37 -1.09
C GLY A 55 -7.23 8.13 -2.16
N LYS A 56 -7.67 7.46 -3.23
CA LYS A 56 -8.57 8.04 -4.24
C LYS A 56 -9.92 8.42 -3.62
N LYS A 57 -10.56 7.51 -2.88
CA LYS A 57 -11.86 7.76 -2.23
C LYS A 57 -11.79 8.88 -1.18
N LEU A 58 -10.65 9.03 -0.50
CA LEU A 58 -10.42 10.09 0.48
C LEU A 58 -9.97 11.42 -0.15
N GLY A 59 -9.86 11.51 -1.47
CA GLY A 59 -9.37 12.71 -2.15
C GLY A 59 -7.90 13.04 -1.85
N LEU A 60 -7.13 12.06 -1.38
CA LEU A 60 -5.68 12.24 -1.15
C LEU A 60 -4.95 12.37 -2.48
N TRP A 61 -5.38 11.65 -3.51
CA TRP A 61 -4.75 11.68 -4.82
C TRP A 61 -5.65 11.17 -5.94
N GLU A 62 -5.23 11.47 -7.16
CA GLU A 62 -5.79 10.89 -8.38
C GLU A 62 -5.00 9.66 -8.83
N VAL A 63 -5.71 8.73 -9.46
CA VAL A 63 -5.15 7.55 -10.14
C VAL A 63 -5.40 7.75 -11.64
N ALA A 64 -4.46 7.35 -12.50
CA ALA A 64 -4.57 7.56 -13.93
C ALA A 64 -5.80 6.84 -14.48
N GLY A 65 -6.61 7.58 -15.24
CA GLY A 65 -7.77 7.02 -15.94
C GLY A 65 -7.35 6.14 -17.12
N GLY A 66 -8.31 5.42 -17.69
CA GLY A 66 -8.06 4.52 -18.82
C GLY A 66 -7.49 5.23 -20.05
N GLU A 67 -7.83 6.51 -20.23
CA GLU A 67 -7.32 7.40 -21.29
C GLU A 67 -5.83 7.71 -21.18
N LYS A 68 -5.25 7.49 -20.00
CA LYS A 68 -3.82 7.69 -19.68
C LYS A 68 -3.03 6.39 -19.72
N LEU A 69 -3.67 5.28 -20.10
CA LEU A 69 -3.09 3.94 -20.19
C LEU A 69 -3.19 3.43 -21.62
N HIS A 70 -2.32 2.49 -21.98
CA HIS A 70 -2.41 1.79 -23.26
C HIS A 70 -1.99 0.34 -23.14
N TRP A 71 -2.46 -0.48 -24.08
CA TRP A 71 -2.02 -1.85 -24.26
C TRP A 71 -0.70 -1.86 -25.03
N ALA A 72 0.32 -2.47 -24.45
CA ALA A 72 1.62 -2.69 -25.08
C ALA A 72 1.87 -4.20 -25.25
N GLY A 73 2.47 -4.59 -26.37
CA GLY A 73 2.76 -5.99 -26.71
C GLY A 73 2.06 -6.46 -27.99
N SER A 74 2.09 -7.76 -28.25
CA SER A 74 1.50 -8.36 -29.46
C SER A 74 0.82 -9.69 -29.14
N GLY A 75 -0.33 -9.95 -29.80
CA GLY A 75 -1.13 -11.15 -29.58
C GLY A 75 -1.70 -11.24 -28.16
N ASP A 76 -1.66 -12.44 -27.58
CA ASP A 76 -2.21 -12.72 -26.25
C ASP A 76 -1.33 -12.20 -25.09
N ASN A 77 -0.12 -11.73 -25.37
CA ASN A 77 0.84 -11.24 -24.38
C ASN A 77 0.79 -9.72 -24.19
N THR A 78 -0.39 -9.11 -24.32
CA THR A 78 -0.54 -7.66 -24.13
C THR A 78 -0.62 -7.30 -22.64
N VAL A 79 0.06 -6.23 -22.26
CA VAL A 79 0.07 -5.70 -20.90
C VAL A 79 -0.36 -4.23 -20.90
N ILE A 80 -0.96 -3.78 -19.80
CA ILE A 80 -1.37 -2.39 -19.63
C ILE A 80 -0.19 -1.58 -19.07
N GLN A 81 0.15 -0.47 -19.72
CA GLN A 81 1.26 0.40 -19.35
C GLN A 81 0.84 1.88 -19.40
N PRO A 82 1.54 2.79 -18.67
CA PRO A 82 1.32 4.23 -18.80
C PRO A 82 1.56 4.68 -20.24
N ALA A 83 0.78 5.64 -20.72
CA ALA A 83 0.99 6.23 -22.03
C ALA A 83 2.35 6.95 -22.10
N THR A 84 3.02 6.87 -23.26
CA THR A 84 4.39 7.40 -23.42
C THR A 84 4.41 8.92 -23.31
N ASP A 85 3.35 9.61 -23.73
CA ASP A 85 3.23 11.05 -23.60
C ASP A 85 3.36 11.53 -22.15
N LEU A 86 2.78 10.82 -21.18
CA LEU A 86 2.94 11.11 -19.75
C LEU A 86 4.39 11.08 -19.29
N LEU A 87 5.18 10.13 -19.81
CA LEU A 87 6.60 10.01 -19.53
C LEU A 87 7.35 11.21 -20.13
N LEU A 88 7.06 11.52 -21.39
CA LEU A 88 7.73 12.60 -22.11
C LEU A 88 7.47 13.96 -21.46
N THR A 89 6.21 14.26 -21.11
CA THR A 89 5.82 15.53 -20.49
C THR A 89 6.16 15.63 -19.01
N GLY A 90 6.52 14.52 -18.37
CA GLY A 90 6.72 14.42 -16.92
C GLY A 90 5.40 14.35 -16.13
N GLU A 91 4.23 14.46 -16.77
CA GLU A 91 2.90 14.37 -16.15
C GLU A 91 2.73 13.07 -15.35
N ILE A 92 3.45 12.00 -15.73
CA ILE A 92 3.46 10.72 -15.00
C ILE A 92 3.79 10.87 -13.50
N LEU A 93 4.61 11.86 -13.11
CA LEU A 93 4.95 12.13 -11.71
C LEU A 93 3.77 12.63 -10.88
N LEU A 94 2.73 13.15 -11.52
CA LEU A 94 1.57 13.70 -10.82
C LEU A 94 0.69 12.60 -10.23
N TYR A 95 0.72 11.42 -10.83
CA TYR A 95 0.03 10.23 -10.38
C TYR A 95 0.89 9.47 -9.34
N PRO A 96 0.48 9.45 -8.04
CA PRO A 96 1.22 8.73 -7.00
C PRO A 96 1.39 7.25 -7.29
N GLU A 97 0.50 6.63 -8.07
CA GLU A 97 0.60 5.21 -8.37
C GLU A 97 1.89 4.86 -9.13
N PHE A 98 2.35 5.77 -9.98
CA PHE A 98 3.57 5.65 -10.78
C PHE A 98 4.76 6.22 -10.02
N ASP A 99 4.58 7.39 -9.39
CA ASP A 99 5.63 8.03 -8.59
C ASP A 99 6.11 7.12 -7.45
N LEU A 100 5.18 6.56 -6.65
CA LEU A 100 5.49 5.77 -5.45
C LEU A 100 5.72 4.29 -5.73
N PHE A 101 5.03 3.68 -6.70
CA PHE A 101 5.09 2.22 -6.91
C PHE A 101 5.78 1.80 -8.21
N GLY A 102 6.31 2.76 -8.98
CA GLY A 102 7.08 2.48 -10.17
C GLY A 102 6.25 2.01 -11.36
N TYR A 103 6.93 1.82 -12.48
CA TYR A 103 6.34 1.37 -13.74
C TYR A 103 7.43 0.90 -14.72
N LEU A 104 6.99 0.30 -15.81
CA LEU A 104 7.80 -0.11 -16.95
C LEU A 104 7.11 0.31 -18.24
N ILE A 105 7.82 1.01 -19.13
CA ILE A 105 7.32 1.45 -20.44
C ILE A 105 8.21 0.84 -21.53
N THR A 106 7.70 -0.20 -22.20
CA THR A 106 8.42 -0.95 -23.24
C THR A 106 8.42 -0.26 -24.60
N SER A 107 7.56 0.73 -24.81
CA SER A 107 7.35 1.44 -26.08
C SER A 107 8.33 2.59 -26.33
N THR A 108 9.47 2.60 -25.63
CA THR A 108 10.51 3.65 -25.73
C THR A 108 11.88 3.03 -26.00
N THR A 109 12.78 3.81 -26.63
CA THR A 109 14.17 3.40 -26.87
C THR A 109 15.13 4.44 -26.28
N PRO A 110 15.95 4.11 -25.27
CA PRO A 110 15.94 2.85 -24.52
C PRO A 110 14.63 2.66 -23.72
N GLN A 111 14.42 1.44 -23.23
CA GLN A 111 13.27 1.13 -22.39
C GLN A 111 13.34 1.93 -21.08
N ASN A 112 12.29 2.71 -20.82
CA ASN A 112 12.20 3.51 -19.60
C ASN A 112 11.49 2.73 -18.50
N PHE A 113 12.04 2.79 -17.29
CA PHE A 113 11.46 2.17 -16.11
C PHE A 113 11.72 3.04 -14.89
N ARG A 114 10.91 2.83 -13.86
CA ARG A 114 11.07 3.46 -12.55
C ARG A 114 10.95 2.39 -11.49
N GLY A 115 12.01 2.23 -10.69
CA GLY A 115 11.93 1.42 -9.47
C GLY A 115 11.01 2.07 -8.45
N ALA A 116 10.22 1.28 -7.72
CA ALA A 116 9.29 1.79 -6.71
C ALA A 116 10.03 2.45 -5.53
N PRO A 117 9.84 3.76 -5.26
CA PRO A 117 10.33 4.38 -4.04
C PRO A 117 9.67 3.80 -2.78
N ALA A 118 8.37 3.48 -2.85
CA ALA A 118 7.60 2.87 -1.78
C ALA A 118 7.44 1.35 -2.01
N LYS A 119 8.09 0.56 -1.15
CA LYS A 119 8.14 -0.91 -1.25
C LYS A 119 7.29 -1.55 -0.15
N LEU A 120 6.26 -2.28 -0.55
CA LEU A 120 5.39 -3.05 0.35
C LEU A 120 5.81 -4.52 0.41
N SER A 121 5.90 -5.06 1.62
CA SER A 121 5.95 -6.51 1.81
C SER A 121 4.55 -7.13 1.71
N HIS A 122 4.47 -8.45 1.59
CA HIS A 122 3.23 -9.18 1.86
C HIS A 122 2.79 -8.96 3.32
N ALA A 123 1.49 -8.76 3.52
CA ALA A 123 0.88 -8.90 4.85
C ALA A 123 0.64 -10.38 5.11
N ILE A 124 1.22 -10.89 6.17
CA ILE A 124 1.10 -12.30 6.55
C ILE A 124 0.44 -12.33 7.92
N SER A 125 -0.49 -13.26 8.12
CA SER A 125 -1.09 -13.49 9.43
C SER A 125 -0.02 -13.80 10.48
N MET A 126 -0.31 -13.38 11.71
CA MET A 126 0.53 -13.62 12.88
C MET A 126 0.17 -14.91 13.60
N THR A 127 -1.00 -15.48 13.31
CA THR A 127 -1.45 -16.79 13.78
C THR A 127 -1.51 -17.78 12.60
N PRO A 128 -1.29 -19.08 12.85
CA PRO A 128 -1.46 -20.09 11.82
C PRO A 128 -2.94 -20.20 11.43
N PHE A 129 -3.18 -20.57 10.17
CA PHE A 129 -4.50 -20.88 9.65
C PHE A 129 -4.90 -22.32 10.00
N ASN A 130 -6.09 -22.49 10.57
CA ASN A 130 -6.58 -23.78 11.06
C ASN A 130 -7.66 -24.41 10.16
N TYR A 131 -7.75 -24.00 8.89
CA TYR A 131 -8.74 -24.50 7.92
C TYR A 131 -10.19 -24.21 8.29
N ASP A 132 -10.43 -23.06 8.93
CA ASP A 132 -11.79 -22.58 9.18
C ASP A 132 -12.48 -22.30 7.84
N THR A 133 -13.64 -22.96 7.65
CA THR A 133 -14.41 -22.89 6.41
C THR A 133 -15.89 -22.68 6.69
N LEU A 134 -16.53 -21.93 5.80
CA LEU A 134 -17.95 -21.65 5.83
C LEU A 134 -18.63 -22.23 4.59
N PHE A 135 -19.66 -23.05 4.81
CA PHE A 135 -20.52 -23.55 3.74
C PHE A 135 -21.66 -22.56 3.45
N ASN A 136 -21.74 -22.11 2.21
CA ASN A 136 -22.62 -21.02 1.79
C ASN A 136 -23.53 -21.44 0.63
N ALA A 137 -24.75 -20.90 0.59
CA ALA A 137 -25.68 -21.09 -0.50
C ALA A 137 -26.65 -19.90 -0.62
N ASN A 138 -27.00 -19.53 -1.86
CA ASN A 138 -27.97 -18.46 -2.13
C ASN A 138 -29.42 -18.95 -1.97
N LEU A 139 -29.82 -19.22 -0.72
CA LEU A 139 -31.13 -19.78 -0.38
C LEU A 139 -32.30 -18.89 -0.84
N GLY A 140 -32.13 -17.56 -0.73
CA GLY A 140 -33.16 -16.60 -1.15
C GLY A 140 -33.50 -16.69 -2.65
N MET A 141 -32.49 -16.86 -3.50
CA MET A 141 -32.70 -17.05 -4.95
C MET A 141 -33.34 -18.41 -5.23
N ALA A 142 -32.84 -19.48 -4.59
CA ALA A 142 -33.38 -20.82 -4.76
C ALA A 142 -34.86 -20.90 -4.32
N ASN A 143 -35.24 -20.21 -3.24
CA ASN A 143 -36.62 -20.14 -2.78
C ASN A 143 -37.55 -19.39 -3.74
N ARG A 144 -37.06 -18.36 -4.45
CA ARG A 144 -37.86 -17.68 -5.49
C ARG A 144 -38.07 -18.60 -6.69
N MET A 145 -37.03 -19.32 -7.12
CA MET A 145 -37.14 -20.32 -8.19
C MET A 145 -38.11 -21.45 -7.82
N ARG A 146 -38.06 -21.95 -6.58
CA ARG A 146 -38.96 -22.99 -6.06
C ARG A 146 -40.44 -22.61 -6.23
N LYS A 147 -40.79 -21.35 -6.00
CA LYS A 147 -42.17 -20.86 -6.11
C LYS A 147 -42.71 -20.86 -7.55
N ILE A 148 -41.83 -20.82 -8.54
CA ILE A 148 -42.20 -20.76 -9.97
C ILE A 148 -42.04 -22.13 -10.65
N HIS A 149 -40.93 -22.82 -10.37
CA HIS A 149 -40.52 -24.03 -11.09
C HIS A 149 -40.59 -25.31 -10.25
N GLY A 150 -40.99 -25.24 -8.98
CA GLY A 150 -41.10 -26.40 -8.08
C GLY A 150 -39.76 -27.01 -7.63
N GLU A 151 -38.65 -26.65 -8.26
CA GLU A 151 -37.32 -27.16 -7.93
C GLU A 151 -36.51 -26.21 -7.04
N MET A 152 -35.75 -26.78 -6.10
CA MET A 152 -34.84 -26.06 -5.22
C MET A 152 -33.42 -26.62 -5.38
N LYS A 153 -32.66 -26.05 -6.32
CA LYS A 153 -31.27 -26.45 -6.61
C LYS A 153 -30.33 -25.26 -6.37
N PRO A 154 -30.07 -24.86 -5.11
CA PRO A 154 -29.00 -23.91 -4.86
C PRO A 154 -27.66 -24.55 -5.26
N ASN A 155 -26.76 -23.78 -5.87
CA ASN A 155 -25.36 -24.20 -6.08
C ASN A 155 -24.55 -23.76 -4.85
N PRO A 156 -24.26 -24.65 -3.87
CA PRO A 156 -23.53 -24.27 -2.68
C PRO A 156 -22.03 -24.13 -2.97
N PHE A 157 -21.36 -23.31 -2.18
CA PHE A 157 -19.92 -23.11 -2.24
C PHE A 157 -19.32 -23.05 -0.84
N THR A 158 -18.05 -23.42 -0.73
CA THR A 158 -17.31 -23.36 0.53
C THR A 158 -16.28 -22.24 0.43
N ALA A 159 -16.17 -21.42 1.47
CA ALA A 159 -15.19 -20.36 1.55
C ALA A 159 -14.34 -20.53 2.80
N GLU A 160 -13.02 -20.42 2.65
CA GLU A 160 -12.12 -20.30 3.79
C GLU A 160 -12.29 -18.93 4.44
N GLU A 161 -12.28 -18.92 5.78
CA GLU A 161 -12.36 -17.71 6.58
C GLU A 161 -11.19 -17.68 7.58
N HIS A 162 -10.55 -16.52 7.77
CA HIS A 162 -9.50 -16.39 8.78
C HIS A 162 -9.41 -14.95 9.26
N GLU A 163 -9.86 -14.74 10.49
CA GLU A 163 -9.84 -13.46 11.18
C GLU A 163 -8.66 -13.43 12.17
N THR A 164 -7.72 -12.50 11.95
CA THR A 164 -6.49 -12.43 12.76
C THR A 164 -5.75 -11.11 12.56
N PHE A 165 -4.65 -10.94 13.30
CA PHE A 165 -3.67 -9.90 13.06
C PHE A 165 -2.76 -10.25 11.89
N TYR A 166 -2.51 -9.26 11.04
CA TYR A 166 -1.61 -9.33 9.90
C TYR A 166 -0.49 -8.31 10.05
N LEU A 167 0.71 -8.68 9.61
CA LEU A 167 1.89 -7.83 9.68
C LEU A 167 2.52 -7.63 8.30
N TYR A 168 2.74 -6.37 7.92
CA TYR A 168 3.52 -5.98 6.74
C TYR A 168 4.46 -4.82 7.05
N SER A 169 5.42 -4.61 6.16
CA SER A 169 6.31 -3.45 6.18
C SER A 169 6.12 -2.60 4.92
N LEU A 170 6.18 -1.29 5.09
CA LEU A 170 6.33 -0.30 4.03
C LEU A 170 7.67 0.41 4.22
N VAL A 171 8.54 0.33 3.22
CA VAL A 171 9.82 1.06 3.18
C VAL A 171 9.74 2.11 2.07
N VAL A 172 9.93 3.37 2.40
CA VAL A 172 9.89 4.49 1.46
C VAL A 172 11.25 5.14 1.39
N ASP A 173 11.83 5.15 0.19
CA ASP A 173 12.99 5.97 -0.14
C ASP A 173 12.52 7.39 -0.47
N ILE A 174 12.69 8.32 0.48
CA ILE A 174 12.18 9.69 0.39
C ILE A 174 12.94 10.48 -0.68
N ASP A 175 14.19 10.12 -0.97
CA ASP A 175 14.99 10.84 -1.95
C ASP A 175 14.55 10.55 -3.39
N GLU A 176 13.95 9.38 -3.65
CA GLU A 176 13.46 9.01 -4.98
C GLU A 176 12.03 9.51 -5.26
N VAL A 177 11.27 9.90 -4.22
CA VAL A 177 9.91 10.42 -4.38
C VAL A 177 9.91 11.71 -5.21
N GLY A 178 9.09 11.73 -6.27
CA GLY A 178 8.90 12.88 -7.14
C GLY A 178 10.10 13.24 -8.00
N LYS A 179 11.10 12.37 -8.19
CA LYS A 179 12.19 12.55 -9.17
C LYS A 179 12.04 11.57 -10.31
N LEU A 180 12.20 11.97 -11.56
CA LEU A 180 12.04 11.10 -12.72
C LEU A 180 13.20 11.29 -13.70
N ASP A 181 13.84 10.21 -14.10
CA ASP A 181 14.82 10.19 -15.18
C ASP A 181 14.18 9.58 -16.44
N VAL A 182 14.35 10.27 -17.57
CA VAL A 182 13.82 9.86 -18.88
C VAL A 182 14.97 9.81 -19.87
N PHE A 183 15.14 8.66 -20.53
CA PHE A 183 16.16 8.44 -21.56
C PHE A 183 15.52 8.18 -22.91
N ILE A 184 15.92 8.94 -23.93
CA ILE A 184 15.28 8.91 -25.23
C ILE A 184 16.31 8.98 -26.35
N THR A 185 16.10 8.20 -27.39
CA THR A 185 16.91 8.23 -28.62
C THR A 185 16.18 9.01 -29.72
N LEU A 186 16.78 10.08 -30.22
CA LEU A 186 16.30 10.82 -31.38
C LEU A 186 16.16 9.89 -32.59
N GLY A 187 15.03 10.00 -33.26
CA GLY A 187 14.63 9.15 -34.37
C GLY A 187 14.03 7.81 -33.97
N SER A 188 13.86 7.50 -32.68
CA SER A 188 13.13 6.29 -32.27
C SER A 188 11.62 6.48 -32.42
N ASP A 189 10.94 5.36 -32.65
CA ASP A 189 9.47 5.31 -32.61
C ASP A 189 8.99 5.18 -31.15
N VAL A 190 7.90 5.87 -30.85
CA VAL A 190 7.15 5.80 -29.59
C VAL A 190 5.67 5.60 -29.85
N THR A 191 4.98 4.95 -28.90
CA THR A 191 3.54 4.73 -28.99
C THR A 191 2.81 5.75 -28.12
N LEU A 192 1.98 6.60 -28.73
CA LEU A 192 1.20 7.64 -28.04
C LEU A 192 -0.19 7.15 -27.59
N GLY A 193 -0.44 5.84 -27.64
CA GLY A 193 -1.73 5.23 -27.33
C GLY A 193 -2.33 4.51 -28.55
N ARG A 194 -3.66 4.38 -28.56
CA ARG A 194 -4.44 3.78 -29.65
C ARG A 194 -5.51 4.76 -30.15
N ASP A 195 -5.85 4.69 -31.43
CA ASP A 195 -6.98 5.42 -32.01
C ASP A 195 -8.33 4.79 -31.60
N ASP A 196 -9.44 5.42 -32.01
CA ASP A 196 -10.81 4.94 -31.74
C ASP A 196 -11.08 3.54 -32.32
N ASN A 197 -10.26 3.08 -33.27
CA ASN A 197 -10.33 1.74 -33.87
C ASN A 197 -9.40 0.73 -33.19
N GLY A 198 -8.73 1.12 -32.10
CA GLY A 198 -7.82 0.27 -31.34
C GLY A 198 -6.44 0.07 -31.98
N LYS A 199 -6.07 0.87 -32.99
CA LYS A 199 -4.76 0.80 -33.66
C LYS A 199 -3.75 1.71 -32.98
N GLU A 200 -2.53 1.22 -32.79
CA GLU A 200 -1.45 2.00 -32.16
C GLU A 200 -1.10 3.26 -32.95
N ILE A 201 -1.09 4.40 -32.26
CA ILE A 201 -0.60 5.67 -32.79
C ILE A 201 0.91 5.70 -32.57
N LYS A 202 1.67 5.35 -33.61
CA LYS A 202 3.12 5.43 -33.61
C LYS A 202 3.58 6.82 -34.04
N ALA A 203 4.52 7.37 -33.28
CA ALA A 203 5.13 8.66 -33.53
C ALA A 203 6.65 8.52 -33.51
N LYS A 204 7.35 9.26 -34.37
CA LYS A 204 8.81 9.29 -34.39
C LYS A 204 9.31 10.56 -33.70
N ILE A 205 10.26 10.44 -32.78
CA ILE A 205 10.85 11.60 -32.10
C ILE A 205 11.83 12.28 -33.06
N GLU A 206 11.48 13.44 -33.61
CA GLU A 206 12.36 14.17 -34.53
C GLU A 206 13.39 14.99 -33.77
N ASP A 207 12.96 15.73 -32.75
CA ASP A 207 13.84 16.58 -31.96
C ASP A 207 13.31 16.78 -30.54
N VAL A 208 14.21 17.17 -29.64
CA VAL A 208 13.92 17.55 -28.27
C VAL A 208 14.69 18.82 -27.93
N VAL A 209 13.96 19.86 -27.58
CA VAL A 209 14.48 21.19 -27.32
C VAL A 209 14.21 21.57 -25.86
N SER A 210 15.17 22.25 -25.24
CA SER A 210 14.97 22.90 -23.95
C SER A 210 14.96 24.41 -24.13
N GLU A 211 13.85 25.05 -23.80
CA GLU A 211 13.63 26.49 -23.84
C GLU A 211 13.03 26.91 -22.50
N ASP A 212 13.50 28.01 -21.91
CA ASP A 212 12.98 28.58 -20.66
C ASP A 212 12.88 27.59 -19.48
N ASN A 213 13.87 26.70 -19.33
CA ASN A 213 13.87 25.60 -18.33
C ASN A 213 12.67 24.64 -18.46
N ARG A 214 12.11 24.52 -19.66
CA ARG A 214 11.10 23.51 -20.02
C ARG A 214 11.59 22.68 -21.20
N VAL A 215 11.05 21.47 -21.30
CA VAL A 215 11.33 20.58 -22.43
C VAL A 215 10.14 20.54 -23.39
N LYS A 216 10.45 20.55 -24.68
CA LYS A 216 9.52 20.38 -25.78
C LYS A 216 9.98 19.25 -26.70
N PHE A 217 9.07 18.33 -26.99
CA PHE A 217 9.28 17.22 -27.92
C PHE A 217 8.58 17.51 -29.25
N ILE A 218 9.32 17.32 -30.34
CA ILE A 218 8.79 17.41 -31.70
C ILE A 218 8.62 16.00 -32.24
N LEU A 219 7.37 15.57 -32.39
CA LEU A 219 7.00 14.23 -32.83
C LEU A 219 6.43 14.25 -34.24
N LYS A 220 6.82 13.29 -35.06
CA LYS A 220 6.20 13.05 -36.37
C LYS A 220 5.18 11.92 -36.28
N VAL A 221 3.92 12.23 -36.54
CA VAL A 221 2.81 11.26 -36.59
C VAL A 221 2.32 11.18 -38.03
N GLY A 222 2.73 10.13 -38.75
CA GLY A 222 2.46 10.00 -40.19
C GLY A 222 3.09 11.15 -41.00
N LYS A 223 2.26 12.01 -41.60
CA LYS A 223 2.70 13.21 -42.34
C LYS A 223 2.65 14.50 -41.51
N SER A 224 2.04 14.47 -40.32
CA SER A 224 1.84 15.64 -39.47
C SER A 224 2.90 15.71 -38.36
N LYS A 225 3.20 16.92 -37.89
CA LYS A 225 4.01 17.13 -36.69
C LYS A 225 3.10 17.41 -35.49
N LYS A 226 3.43 16.83 -34.34
CA LYS A 226 2.77 17.04 -33.05
C LYS A 226 3.82 17.48 -32.05
N GLU A 227 3.50 18.49 -31.26
CA GLU A 227 4.37 18.99 -30.21
C GLU A 227 3.85 18.52 -28.85
N LEU A 228 4.73 18.03 -27.99
CA LEU A 228 4.43 17.76 -26.59
C LEU A 228 5.30 18.64 -25.71
N VAL A 229 4.68 19.37 -24.79
CA VAL A 229 5.35 20.27 -23.87
C VAL A 229 5.28 19.68 -22.46
N GLN A 230 6.36 19.84 -21.70
CA GLN A 230 6.42 19.48 -20.28
C GLN A 230 5.22 20.05 -19.49
N ASP A 231 4.67 19.28 -18.56
CA ASP A 231 3.59 19.74 -17.66
C ASP A 231 4.08 20.87 -16.74
N GLU A 232 3.25 21.89 -16.54
CA GLU A 232 3.58 23.10 -15.76
C GLU A 232 3.89 22.82 -14.28
N ARG A 233 3.34 21.74 -13.73
CA ARG A 233 3.49 21.37 -12.33
C ARG A 233 4.80 20.62 -12.05
N VAL A 234 5.54 20.29 -13.11
CA VAL A 234 6.78 19.52 -13.05
C VAL A 234 7.96 20.43 -13.38
N LYS A 235 9.05 20.33 -12.62
CA LYS A 235 10.28 21.08 -12.85
C LYS A 235 11.26 20.26 -13.68
N LEU A 236 12.01 20.95 -14.55
CA LEU A 236 13.17 20.39 -15.22
C LEU A 236 14.40 20.61 -14.31
N GLU A 237 15.04 19.52 -13.90
CA GLU A 237 16.27 19.56 -13.09
C GLU A 237 17.52 19.44 -13.96
N ALA A 238 17.47 18.63 -15.02
CA ALA A 238 18.60 18.44 -15.93
C ALA A 238 18.11 18.11 -17.34
N PHE A 239 18.85 18.60 -18.33
CA PHE A 239 18.68 18.28 -19.74
C PHE A 239 20.08 18.08 -20.34
N GLU A 240 20.40 16.85 -20.71
CA GLU A 240 21.73 16.47 -21.16
C GLU A 240 21.66 15.68 -22.48
N LYS A 241 22.37 16.17 -23.50
CA LYS A 241 22.60 15.41 -24.74
C LYS A 241 23.85 14.55 -24.55
N ILE A 242 23.65 13.29 -24.19
CA ILE A 242 24.75 12.33 -23.92
C ILE A 242 25.56 12.07 -25.19
N ASN A 243 24.88 11.98 -26.34
CA ASN A 243 25.52 11.91 -27.66
C ASN A 243 24.58 12.50 -28.73
N ASN A 244 24.95 12.39 -30.02
CA ASN A 244 24.17 12.94 -31.13
C ASN A 244 22.72 12.42 -31.23
N LYS A 245 22.37 11.34 -30.52
CA LYS A 245 21.03 10.74 -30.55
C LYS A 245 20.41 10.56 -29.17
N LEU A 246 21.19 10.31 -28.12
CA LEU A 246 20.67 10.01 -26.79
C LEU A 246 20.53 11.29 -25.96
N VAL A 247 19.33 11.52 -25.46
CA VAL A 247 18.97 12.63 -24.56
C VAL A 247 18.55 12.05 -23.22
N HIS A 248 19.07 12.63 -22.15
CA HIS A 248 18.66 12.37 -20.77
C HIS A 248 17.99 13.62 -20.19
N ILE A 249 16.83 13.41 -19.60
CA ILE A 249 16.01 14.45 -19.02
C ILE A 249 15.68 14.04 -17.60
N ARG A 250 15.92 14.94 -16.65
CA ARG A 250 15.53 14.75 -15.26
C ARG A 250 14.42 15.72 -14.89
N TYR A 251 13.27 15.17 -14.55
CA TYR A 251 12.14 15.90 -14.02
C TYR A 251 12.08 15.77 -12.49
N SER A 252 11.50 16.76 -11.83
CA SER A 252 11.17 16.63 -10.43
C SER A 252 9.95 17.44 -10.00
N LEU A 253 9.24 16.94 -8.98
CA LEU A 253 8.20 17.67 -8.30
C LEU A 253 8.80 18.74 -7.38
N PRO A 254 8.12 19.89 -7.20
CA PRO A 254 8.49 20.87 -6.18
C PRO A 254 8.63 20.22 -4.79
N PRO A 255 9.54 20.70 -3.93
CA PRO A 255 9.76 20.14 -2.59
C PRO A 255 8.48 20.00 -1.75
N GLU A 256 7.58 20.99 -1.81
CA GLU A 256 6.29 20.97 -1.12
C GLU A 256 5.37 19.84 -1.61
N GLU A 257 5.35 19.57 -2.92
CA GLU A 257 4.55 18.47 -3.47
C GLU A 257 5.14 17.11 -3.11
N LYS A 258 6.48 16.98 -3.05
CA LYS A 258 7.14 15.77 -2.54
C LYS A 258 6.79 15.52 -1.07
N ARG A 259 6.81 16.57 -0.24
CA ARG A 259 6.38 16.49 1.16
C ARG A 259 4.93 16.04 1.28
N LYS A 260 4.00 16.71 0.59
CA LYS A 260 2.58 16.34 0.57
C LYS A 260 2.37 14.90 0.08
N ARG A 261 3.15 14.42 -0.89
CA ARG A 261 3.09 13.04 -1.39
C ARG A 261 3.35 12.03 -0.28
N VAL A 262 4.40 12.25 0.52
CA VAL A 262 4.76 11.39 1.66
C VAL A 262 3.69 11.46 2.75
N GLU A 263 3.22 12.67 3.10
CA GLU A 263 2.16 12.85 4.10
C GLU A 263 0.87 12.14 3.68
N LYS A 264 0.44 12.29 2.42
CA LYS A 264 -0.72 11.59 1.86
C LYS A 264 -0.54 10.08 1.89
N LEU A 265 0.66 9.57 1.60
CA LEU A 265 0.94 8.13 1.66
C LEU A 265 0.74 7.60 3.09
N ILE A 266 1.26 8.31 4.09
CA ILE A 266 1.06 7.96 5.51
C ILE A 266 -0.42 8.01 5.87
N LYS A 267 -1.15 9.06 5.49
CA LYS A 267 -2.60 9.14 5.73
C LYS A 267 -3.36 7.98 5.09
N GLY A 268 -2.97 7.57 3.89
CA GLY A 268 -3.53 6.40 3.20
C GLY A 268 -3.30 5.10 3.97
N VAL A 269 -2.11 4.92 4.56
CA VAL A 269 -1.79 3.77 5.43
C VAL A 269 -2.59 3.81 6.73
N LEU A 270 -2.66 4.98 7.38
CA LEU A 270 -3.38 5.17 8.65
C LEU A 270 -4.91 5.07 8.51
N SER A 271 -5.44 5.18 7.29
CA SER A 271 -6.87 5.11 6.97
C SER A 271 -7.23 3.92 6.08
N LEU A 272 -6.32 2.94 5.93
CA LEU A 272 -6.43 1.89 4.93
C LEU A 272 -7.74 1.08 5.07
N LYS A 273 -8.50 1.00 3.97
CA LYS A 273 -9.70 0.16 3.86
C LYS A 273 -9.53 -0.85 2.74
N ARG A 274 -10.27 -1.95 2.83
CA ARG A 274 -10.31 -2.95 1.77
C ARG A 274 -11.73 -3.43 1.51
N SER A 275 -12.20 -3.12 0.30
CA SER A 275 -13.39 -3.73 -0.27
C SER A 275 -13.08 -5.14 -0.77
N ILE A 276 -13.76 -6.15 -0.24
CA ILE A 276 -13.61 -7.53 -0.70
C ILE A 276 -14.90 -8.33 -0.51
N LYS A 277 -15.37 -8.98 -1.58
CA LYS A 277 -16.58 -9.83 -1.58
C LYS A 277 -17.79 -9.20 -0.87
N GLY A 278 -18.01 -7.90 -1.08
CA GLY A 278 -19.12 -7.15 -0.51
C GLY A 278 -18.93 -6.69 0.94
N ARG A 279 -17.75 -6.92 1.54
CA ARG A 279 -17.35 -6.40 2.84
C ARG A 279 -16.39 -5.23 2.69
N GLU A 280 -16.43 -4.30 3.64
CA GLU A 280 -15.43 -3.25 3.81
C GLU A 280 -14.64 -3.53 5.08
N GLU A 281 -13.41 -4.01 4.92
CA GLU A 281 -12.52 -4.35 6.03
C GLU A 281 -11.70 -3.13 6.46
N ASP A 282 -11.56 -2.97 7.78
CA ASP A 282 -10.81 -1.88 8.40
C ASP A 282 -9.37 -2.28 8.67
N LEU A 283 -8.45 -1.92 7.79
CA LEU A 283 -7.03 -2.30 7.87
C LEU A 283 -6.17 -1.21 8.51
N ARG A 284 -6.78 -0.31 9.28
CA ARG A 284 -6.05 0.72 10.03
C ARG A 284 -5.06 0.05 11.00
N PRO A 285 -3.85 0.63 11.18
CA PRO A 285 -2.87 0.06 12.09
C PRO A 285 -3.42 -0.07 13.52
N ARG A 286 -3.16 -1.22 14.14
CA ARG A 286 -3.30 -1.44 15.58
C ARG A 286 -1.97 -1.24 16.29
N LEU A 287 -0.87 -1.62 15.64
CA LEU A 287 0.50 -1.31 16.04
C LEU A 287 1.24 -0.75 14.84
N LEU A 288 2.00 0.32 15.04
CA LEU A 288 2.90 0.90 14.06
C LEU A 288 4.27 1.11 14.70
N VAL A 289 5.28 0.45 14.16
CA VAL A 289 6.69 0.76 14.44
C VAL A 289 7.21 1.62 13.29
N LEU A 290 7.53 2.87 13.61
CA LEU A 290 7.95 3.90 12.66
C LEU A 290 9.46 4.13 12.80
N GLY A 291 10.23 3.69 11.80
CA GLY A 291 11.65 3.96 11.69
C GLY A 291 11.92 5.15 10.77
N ILE A 292 12.75 6.08 11.24
CA ILE A 292 13.13 7.31 10.55
C ILE A 292 14.66 7.33 10.43
N TYR A 293 15.16 7.22 9.21
CA TYR A 293 16.58 7.05 8.94
C TYR A 293 17.10 8.06 7.94
N LYS A 294 18.22 8.70 8.26
CA LYS A 294 18.95 9.61 7.39
C LYS A 294 20.42 9.27 7.46
N ASP A 295 20.96 8.82 6.34
CA ASP A 295 22.39 8.48 6.18
C ASP A 295 22.90 7.38 7.08
N THR A 296 21.97 6.47 7.39
CA THR A 296 22.20 5.25 8.14
C THR A 296 21.40 4.13 7.48
N PRO A 297 21.89 2.87 7.52
CA PRO A 297 21.09 1.73 7.11
C PRO A 297 19.75 1.70 7.85
N TYR A 298 18.65 1.61 7.12
CA TYR A 298 17.34 1.45 7.72
C TYR A 298 17.19 0.05 8.32
N GLN A 299 16.37 -0.07 9.36
CA GLN A 299 16.00 -1.36 9.95
C GLN A 299 14.50 -1.55 9.87
N THR A 300 14.09 -2.79 9.58
CA THR A 300 12.72 -3.28 9.77
C THR A 300 12.66 -4.08 11.07
N PHE A 301 11.56 -3.93 11.78
CA PHE A 301 11.24 -4.67 13.01
C PHE A 301 10.21 -5.77 12.77
N LYS A 302 9.75 -5.97 11.52
CA LYS A 302 8.80 -7.02 11.13
C LYS A 302 9.05 -8.36 11.81
N ASP A 303 10.26 -8.90 11.71
CA ASP A 303 10.59 -10.23 12.25
C ASP A 303 10.84 -10.22 13.77
N ARG A 304 10.75 -9.05 14.39
CA ARG A 304 10.93 -8.82 15.83
C ARG A 304 9.62 -8.50 16.56
N ILE A 305 8.51 -8.35 15.83
CA ILE A 305 7.17 -8.15 16.38
C ILE A 305 6.49 -9.51 16.51
N GLN A 306 6.12 -9.89 17.73
CA GLN A 306 5.48 -11.15 18.06
C GLN A 306 4.15 -10.90 18.74
N LEU A 307 3.11 -11.62 18.34
CA LEU A 307 1.85 -11.67 19.05
C LEU A 307 1.99 -12.73 20.16
N LEU A 308 1.79 -12.32 21.41
CA LEU A 308 1.85 -13.22 22.56
C LEU A 308 0.47 -13.84 22.81
N ASP A 309 0.45 -15.17 22.84
CA ASP A 309 -0.70 -15.97 23.26
C ASP A 309 -0.67 -16.15 24.77
N GLU A 310 -0.99 -15.10 25.51
CA GLU A 310 -1.14 -15.20 26.94
C GLU A 310 -2.64 -15.14 27.26
N TYR A 311 -3.35 -16.22 27.54
CA TYR A 311 -4.65 -16.13 28.23
C TYR A 311 -4.38 -15.91 29.72
N SER A 312 -4.94 -14.86 30.34
CA SER A 312 -4.88 -14.69 31.80
C SER A 312 -6.29 -14.48 32.34
N GLU A 313 -6.73 -15.41 33.18
CA GLU A 313 -7.94 -15.29 33.99
C GLU A 313 -7.56 -14.63 35.31
N GLU A 314 -8.17 -13.48 35.62
CA GLU A 314 -8.09 -12.86 36.94
C GLU A 314 -9.41 -13.10 37.67
N GLU A 315 -9.34 -13.84 38.78
CA GLU A 315 -10.43 -14.08 39.71
C GLU A 315 -10.14 -13.30 40.99
N TYR A 316 -11.03 -12.37 41.36
CA TYR A 316 -10.97 -11.71 42.67
C TYR A 316 -12.38 -11.42 43.20
N ASP A 317 -12.48 -11.40 44.53
CA ASP A 317 -13.71 -11.08 45.25
C ASP A 317 -13.69 -9.61 45.71
N GLU A 318 -14.63 -8.79 45.23
CA GLU A 318 -14.89 -7.47 45.81
C GLU A 318 -15.73 -7.65 47.08
N ILE A 319 -15.16 -7.32 48.24
CA ILE A 319 -15.87 -7.36 49.52
C ILE A 319 -16.28 -5.94 49.92
N GLU A 320 -17.57 -5.61 49.81
CA GLU A 320 -18.14 -4.41 50.45
C GLU A 320 -18.71 -4.78 51.82
N GLU A 321 -18.15 -4.23 52.89
CA GLU A 321 -18.73 -4.32 54.23
C GLU A 321 -19.55 -3.06 54.52
N ARG A 322 -20.85 -3.21 54.80
CA ARG A 322 -21.71 -2.13 55.30
C ARG A 322 -22.34 -2.54 56.61
N GLU A 323 -22.43 -1.59 57.53
CA GLU A 323 -23.11 -1.77 58.81
C GLU A 323 -24.45 -1.04 58.76
N GLU A 324 -25.55 -1.80 58.67
CA GLU A 324 -26.90 -1.26 58.73
C GLU A 324 -27.64 -1.88 59.92
N ASN A 325 -28.20 -1.04 60.79
CA ASN A 325 -29.01 -1.44 61.96
C ASN A 325 -28.32 -2.47 62.88
N GLY A 326 -27.02 -2.29 63.17
CA GLY A 326 -26.26 -3.13 64.10
C GLY A 326 -26.01 -4.56 63.62
N LYS A 327 -26.23 -4.85 62.33
CA LYS A 327 -25.85 -6.10 61.68
C LYS A 327 -24.83 -5.82 60.59
N LYS A 328 -23.71 -6.55 60.62
CA LYS A 328 -22.67 -6.49 59.60
C LYS A 328 -23.17 -7.19 58.34
N VAL A 329 -23.35 -6.45 57.26
CA VAL A 329 -23.71 -7.00 55.94
C VAL A 329 -22.47 -7.02 55.08
N VAL A 330 -22.01 -8.22 54.73
CA VAL A 330 -20.87 -8.42 53.82
C VAL A 330 -21.43 -8.78 52.45
N ARG A 331 -21.18 -7.92 51.45
CA ARG A 331 -21.53 -8.20 50.06
C ARG A 331 -20.26 -8.64 49.34
N ILE A 332 -20.17 -9.94 49.09
CA ILE A 332 -19.12 -10.52 48.26
C ILE A 332 -19.62 -10.50 46.82
N LYS A 333 -18.93 -9.77 45.95
CA LYS A 333 -19.21 -9.72 44.52
C LYS A 333 -18.05 -10.39 43.81
N HIS A 334 -18.34 -11.58 43.29
CA HIS A 334 -17.40 -12.33 42.46
C HIS A 334 -17.34 -11.68 41.07
N VAL A 335 -16.18 -11.14 40.69
CA VAL A 335 -15.99 -10.46 39.40
C VAL A 335 -15.01 -11.28 38.56
N VAL A 336 -15.54 -11.91 37.50
CA VAL A 336 -14.71 -12.54 36.47
C VAL A 336 -14.52 -11.52 35.35
N SER A 337 -13.35 -10.86 35.31
CA SER A 337 -13.02 -9.93 34.24
C SER A 337 -12.29 -10.68 33.12
N LYS A 338 -13.01 -10.99 32.03
CA LYS A 338 -12.40 -11.48 30.79
C LYS A 338 -11.93 -10.29 29.95
N SER A 339 -10.78 -9.74 30.30
CA SER A 339 -10.17 -8.66 29.52
C SER A 339 -8.71 -8.99 29.30
N LYS A 340 -8.38 -9.49 28.11
CA LYS A 340 -7.02 -9.36 27.63
C LYS A 340 -6.99 -8.73 26.26
N LYS A 341 -6.49 -7.50 26.24
CA LYS A 341 -6.08 -6.85 25.01
C LYS A 341 -4.98 -7.71 24.38
N PRO A 342 -5.01 -7.93 23.06
CA PRO A 342 -3.92 -8.61 22.37
C PRO A 342 -2.58 -7.93 22.70
N MET A 343 -1.59 -8.73 23.13
CA MET A 343 -0.29 -8.24 23.55
C MET A 343 0.76 -8.50 22.48
N PHE A 344 1.46 -7.45 22.07
CA PHE A 344 2.56 -7.52 21.13
C PHE A 344 3.89 -7.32 21.83
N GLN A 345 4.81 -8.24 21.63
CA GLN A 345 6.19 -8.10 22.07
C GLN A 345 7.06 -7.61 20.91
N ILE A 346 7.88 -6.59 21.16
CA ILE A 346 8.85 -6.10 20.18
C ILE A 346 10.26 -6.30 20.74
N VAL A 347 11.06 -7.10 20.06
CA VAL A 347 12.42 -7.47 20.50
C VAL A 347 13.47 -6.56 19.87
N GLY A 348 14.47 -6.16 20.67
CA GLY A 348 15.64 -5.43 20.16
C GLY A 348 15.37 -3.96 19.88
N LEU A 349 14.38 -3.39 20.56
CA LEU A 349 14.21 -1.95 20.71
C LEU A 349 14.80 -1.49 22.05
N PRO A 350 15.42 -0.30 22.13
CA PRO A 350 15.80 0.31 23.40
C PRO A 350 14.63 0.37 24.40
N LYS A 351 14.90 0.06 25.67
CA LYS A 351 13.87 -0.03 26.73
C LYS A 351 13.23 1.31 27.08
N ASP A 352 13.89 2.40 26.75
CA ASP A 352 13.49 3.79 26.99
C ASP A 352 12.59 4.37 25.88
N ILE A 353 12.30 3.61 24.82
CA ILE A 353 11.37 4.06 23.79
C ILE A 353 9.97 4.24 24.37
N ASN A 354 9.45 5.45 24.25
CA ASN A 354 8.07 5.76 24.60
C ASN A 354 7.12 5.14 23.57
N VAL A 355 6.14 4.37 24.05
CA VAL A 355 5.04 3.83 23.25
C VAL A 355 3.87 4.82 23.30
N ALA A 356 3.67 5.57 22.22
CA ALA A 356 2.61 6.56 22.13
C ALA A 356 1.28 5.94 21.67
N GLU A 357 0.17 6.61 21.99
CA GLU A 357 -1.12 6.28 21.37
C GLU A 357 -1.10 6.64 19.88
N LEU A 358 -1.62 5.75 19.04
CA LEU A 358 -1.65 5.93 17.59
C LEU A 358 -2.61 7.06 17.22
N ASN A 359 -2.05 8.12 16.66
CA ASN A 359 -2.80 9.26 16.13
C ASN A 359 -2.09 9.86 14.91
N GLU A 360 -2.85 10.36 13.94
CA GLU A 360 -2.32 10.86 12.67
C GLU A 360 -1.33 12.01 12.85
N SER A 361 -1.67 13.01 13.68
CA SER A 361 -0.82 14.18 13.91
C SER A 361 0.51 13.80 14.57
N GLY A 362 0.51 12.82 15.48
CA GLY A 362 1.71 12.27 16.12
C GLY A 362 2.63 11.53 15.15
N VAL A 363 2.06 10.78 14.21
CA VAL A 363 2.83 10.10 13.16
C VAL A 363 3.41 11.12 12.16
N LEU A 364 2.62 12.10 11.74
CA LEU A 364 3.07 13.14 10.80
C LEU A 364 4.13 14.07 11.41
N SER A 365 3.95 14.51 12.65
CA SER A 365 4.96 15.32 13.35
C SER A 365 6.28 14.57 13.56
N ALA A 366 6.23 13.23 13.72
CA ALA A 366 7.44 12.43 13.81
C ALA A 366 8.30 12.50 12.55
N ILE A 367 7.69 12.53 11.36
CA ILE A 367 8.43 12.52 10.09
C ILE A 367 8.94 13.89 9.66
N GLU A 368 8.47 15.00 10.27
CA GLU A 368 8.92 16.35 9.89
C GLU A 368 10.44 16.51 10.02
N LYS A 369 11.05 15.86 11.02
CA LYS A 369 12.51 15.83 11.21
C LYS A 369 13.26 15.23 10.02
N LEU A 370 12.67 14.24 9.34
CA LEU A 370 13.26 13.58 8.17
C LEU A 370 13.32 14.53 6.95
N LEU A 371 12.39 15.49 6.90
CA LEU A 371 12.27 16.45 5.81
C LEU A 371 13.18 17.67 5.99
N GLN A 372 13.76 17.87 7.18
CA GLN A 372 14.67 18.97 7.47
C GLN A 372 16.12 18.64 7.06
N ASN A 373 16.84 19.68 6.63
CA ASN A 373 18.28 19.61 6.41
C ASN A 373 19.00 19.57 7.78
N GLY A 374 19.94 18.65 7.96
CA GLY A 374 20.52 18.33 9.28
C GLY A 374 21.35 17.05 9.29
N GLU A 375 21.88 16.68 10.46
CA GLU A 375 22.80 15.55 10.69
C GLU A 375 22.17 14.15 10.45
N LYS A 376 23.00 13.10 10.63
CA LYS A 376 22.56 11.70 10.61
C LYS A 376 21.44 11.47 11.61
N LEU A 377 20.41 10.74 11.20
CA LEU A 377 19.24 10.44 12.04
C LEU A 377 18.95 8.94 12.02
N SER A 378 18.76 8.35 13.19
CA SER A 378 18.22 7.00 13.34
C SER A 378 17.30 7.02 14.55
N GLU A 379 16.01 7.20 14.29
CA GLU A 379 14.97 7.30 15.33
C GLU A 379 13.91 6.25 15.06
N VAL A 380 13.46 5.55 16.12
CA VAL A 380 12.35 4.61 16.05
C VAL A 380 11.28 5.05 17.04
N LYS A 381 10.04 5.14 16.58
CA LYS A 381 8.86 5.42 17.40
C LYS A 381 7.88 4.27 17.32
N VAL A 382 7.20 4.01 18.43
CA VAL A 382 6.17 2.97 18.50
C VAL A 382 4.84 3.64 18.82
N PHE A 383 3.84 3.34 18.00
CA PHE A 383 2.47 3.83 18.16
C PHE A 383 1.53 2.64 18.32
N LYS A 384 0.60 2.69 19.27
CA LYS A 384 -0.37 1.63 19.50
C LYS A 384 -1.81 2.15 19.60
N ASP A 385 -2.74 1.35 19.12
CA ASP A 385 -4.17 1.55 19.36
C ASP A 385 -4.53 1.19 20.82
N PRO A 386 -5.50 1.89 21.44
CA PRO A 386 -5.95 1.58 22.80
C PRO A 386 -6.43 0.15 23.02
N SER A 387 -6.85 -0.57 21.96
CA SER A 387 -7.31 -1.95 22.01
C SER A 387 -6.20 -3.00 22.19
N ILE A 388 -4.92 -2.60 22.11
CA ILE A 388 -3.78 -3.52 22.24
C ILE A 388 -2.79 -3.11 23.33
N GLU A 389 -1.97 -4.06 23.74
CA GLU A 389 -0.83 -3.87 24.64
C GLU A 389 0.49 -4.12 23.91
N VAL A 390 1.54 -3.42 24.33
CA VAL A 390 2.88 -3.54 23.73
C VAL A 390 3.91 -3.68 24.84
N ARG A 391 4.77 -4.71 24.74
CA ARG A 391 5.89 -4.98 25.64
C ARG A 391 7.21 -4.89 24.85
N LEU A 392 8.10 -3.99 25.27
CA LEU A 392 9.44 -3.86 24.69
C LEU A 392 10.40 -4.83 25.42
N LYS A 393 11.20 -5.60 24.68
CA LYS A 393 12.14 -6.58 25.25
C LYS A 393 13.57 -6.44 24.72
#